data_AF-A0AAD7N7R4-F1
#
_entry.id   AF-A0AAD7N7R4-F1
#
_cell.length_a   1.000
_cell.length_b   1.000
_cell.length_c   1.000
_cell.angle_alpha   90.00
_cell.angle_beta   90.00
_cell.angle_gamma   90.00
#
_symmetry.space_group_name_H-M   'P 1'
#
loop_
_entity.id
_entity.type
_entity.pdbx_description
1 polymer ?
#
loop_
_entity_poly.entity_id
_entity_poly.type
_entity_poly.pdbx_seq_one_letter_code
_entity_poly.pdbx_strand_id
1 'polypeptide(L)'
;MQGDNPLSDSVIQKFAKTGGELCKNVFLLNKSGIITTANGLRIACLGGRYDPEIYASAEAPPGFSSPFFSSHTMERLLSNTLTTSTAKQSYKSLADIQSTASSSQLIDVLITNAWPAAITNISSTPLPSPELSSIGAHPLDDTIRRTKPRYHFAAGGGQPPMFWEREPFLWSDEDNRVSRFVSLGAFGGEPTSGKKQRWFYAFSIAPNSAAATPAPRPANATKNPFTEAQSFARPMKRPHESTAEGENYIFGNVRQPQKRTRVAATRVQMPPMRVERALYQRLSRTDEASRRIHMQDMQQPRASQAEGGLHMPRLRERRALYR
;
A
#
# COMPACT_ATOMS: atom_id res chain seq x y z
N MET A 1 -17.72 10.46 -2.71
CA MET A 1 -17.68 9.40 -1.69
C MET A 1 -18.43 9.86 -0.46
N GLN A 2 -18.81 8.95 0.44
CA GLN A 2 -19.51 9.29 1.67
C GLN A 2 -18.60 9.98 2.70
N GLY A 3 -19.09 11.05 3.34
CA GLY A 3 -18.44 11.74 4.47
C GLY A 3 -19.01 11.31 5.82
N ASP A 4 -19.25 12.26 6.72
CA ASP A 4 -19.74 12.01 8.09
C ASP A 4 -21.24 11.67 8.19
N ASN A 5 -21.99 11.90 7.12
CA ASN A 5 -23.45 11.75 7.10
C ASN A 5 -23.88 10.53 6.27
N PRO A 6 -24.97 9.85 6.67
CA PRO A 6 -25.71 8.94 5.80
C PRO A 6 -26.06 9.59 4.45
N LEU A 7 -26.06 8.80 3.38
CA LEU A 7 -26.65 9.26 2.12
C LEU A 7 -28.16 9.04 2.15
N SER A 8 -28.92 9.94 1.54
CA SER A 8 -30.38 9.80 1.40
C SER A 8 -30.75 8.64 0.48
N ASP A 9 -31.90 8.01 0.72
CA ASP A 9 -32.40 6.87 -0.07
C ASP A 9 -32.45 7.16 -1.57
N SER A 10 -32.81 8.38 -1.97
CA SER A 10 -32.83 8.79 -3.38
C SER A 10 -31.45 8.69 -4.06
N VAL A 11 -30.38 9.03 -3.34
CA VAL A 11 -28.99 8.94 -3.81
C VAL A 11 -28.54 7.48 -3.85
N ILE A 12 -28.90 6.69 -2.83
CA ILE A 12 -28.57 5.26 -2.75
C ILE A 12 -29.24 4.49 -3.90
N GLN A 13 -30.53 4.75 -4.13
CA GLN A 13 -31.28 4.14 -5.24
C GLN A 13 -30.70 4.55 -6.59
N LYS A 14 -30.33 5.83 -6.75
CA LYS A 14 -29.69 6.30 -7.98
C LYS A 14 -28.35 5.61 -8.21
N PHE A 15 -27.50 5.55 -7.19
CA PHE A 15 -26.23 4.84 -7.21
C PHE A 15 -26.42 3.38 -7.68
N ALA A 16 -27.39 2.67 -7.11
CA ALA A 16 -27.68 1.28 -7.47
C ALA A 16 -28.14 1.13 -8.93
N LYS A 17 -28.92 2.08 -9.46
CA LYS A 17 -29.43 2.05 -10.83
C LYS A 17 -28.38 2.43 -11.88
N THR A 18 -27.48 3.36 -11.57
CA THR A 18 -26.55 3.97 -12.54
C THR A 18 -25.10 3.47 -12.39
N GLY A 19 -24.82 2.62 -11.41
CA GLY A 19 -23.43 2.23 -11.10
C GLY A 19 -22.60 3.39 -10.54
N GLY A 20 -23.26 4.39 -9.96
CA GLY A 20 -22.62 5.53 -9.27
C GLY A 20 -22.67 6.87 -9.99
N GLU A 21 -23.12 6.94 -11.25
CA GLU A 21 -23.34 8.25 -11.90
C GLU A 21 -24.59 8.94 -11.31
N LEU A 22 -24.38 10.04 -10.57
CA LEU A 22 -25.47 10.80 -9.96
C LEU A 22 -26.04 11.85 -10.90
N CYS A 23 -25.24 12.44 -11.76
CA CYS A 23 -25.65 13.28 -12.88
C CYS A 23 -24.45 13.47 -13.83
N LYS A 24 -24.64 14.20 -14.93
CA LYS A 24 -23.59 14.43 -15.91
C LYS A 24 -22.29 14.89 -15.23
N ASN A 25 -21.23 14.09 -15.37
CA ASN A 25 -19.90 14.32 -14.82
C ASN A 25 -19.79 14.31 -13.28
N VAL A 26 -20.78 13.75 -12.57
CA VAL A 26 -20.74 13.58 -11.11
C VAL A 26 -20.94 12.12 -10.76
N PHE A 27 -19.86 11.50 -10.27
CA PHE A 27 -19.84 10.09 -9.91
C PHE A 27 -19.64 9.94 -8.40
N LEU A 28 -20.55 9.22 -7.75
CA LEU A 28 -20.39 8.77 -6.38
C LEU A 28 -19.51 7.52 -6.39
N LEU A 29 -18.34 7.63 -5.76
CA LEU A 29 -17.49 6.49 -5.47
C LEU A 29 -18.16 5.55 -4.47
N ASN A 30 -17.86 4.26 -4.58
CA ASN A 30 -18.20 3.23 -3.60
C ASN A 30 -17.80 3.64 -2.18
N LYS A 31 -18.47 3.06 -1.17
CA LYS A 31 -18.07 3.25 0.23
C LYS A 31 -16.65 2.73 0.48
N SER A 32 -16.28 1.61 -0.13
CA SER A 32 -14.89 1.23 -0.30
C SER A 32 -14.68 0.58 -1.66
N GLY A 33 -13.59 0.92 -2.34
CA GLY A 33 -13.32 0.38 -3.67
C GLY A 33 -12.19 1.07 -4.39
N ILE A 34 -11.89 0.56 -5.57
CA ILE A 34 -10.79 1.04 -6.42
C ILE A 34 -11.33 1.31 -7.82
N ILE A 35 -10.88 2.41 -8.40
CA ILE A 35 -11.13 2.78 -9.78
C ILE A 35 -9.78 2.92 -10.47
N THR A 36 -9.65 2.33 -11.65
CA THR A 36 -8.47 2.54 -12.50
C THR A 36 -8.86 3.46 -13.64
N THR A 37 -8.14 4.56 -13.78
CA THR A 37 -8.35 5.52 -14.88
C THR A 37 -7.86 4.94 -16.21
N ALA A 38 -8.28 5.53 -17.34
CA ALA A 38 -7.79 5.13 -18.67
C ALA A 38 -6.26 5.22 -18.81
N ASN A 39 -5.62 6.12 -18.04
CA ASN A 39 -4.17 6.29 -18.03
C ASN A 39 -3.47 5.36 -17.03
N GLY A 40 -4.18 4.40 -16.45
CA GLY A 40 -3.63 3.40 -15.54
C GLY A 40 -3.46 3.84 -14.08
N LEU A 41 -3.84 5.07 -13.71
CA LEU A 41 -3.79 5.50 -12.30
C LEU A 41 -4.82 4.74 -11.48
N ARG A 42 -4.38 4.20 -10.33
CA ARG A 42 -5.25 3.50 -9.38
C ARG A 42 -5.69 4.44 -8.26
N ILE A 43 -7.00 4.63 -8.15
CA ILE A 43 -7.63 5.49 -7.16
C ILE A 43 -8.44 4.63 -6.21
N ALA A 44 -8.02 4.55 -4.95
CA ALA A 44 -8.75 3.88 -3.89
C ALA A 44 -9.59 4.88 -3.09
N CYS A 45 -10.73 4.43 -2.57
CA CYS A 45 -11.59 5.24 -1.72
C CYS A 45 -12.08 4.48 -0.49
N LEU A 46 -12.22 5.21 0.62
CA LEU A 46 -12.86 4.74 1.85
C LEU A 46 -13.72 5.87 2.45
N GLY A 47 -15.03 5.78 2.27
CA GLY A 47 -16.01 6.70 2.82
C GLY A 47 -16.40 6.38 4.25
N GLY A 48 -16.86 7.41 4.96
CA GLY A 48 -17.36 7.29 6.32
C GLY A 48 -16.36 7.62 7.42
N ARG A 49 -16.85 7.67 8.66
CA ARG A 49 -16.06 7.94 9.87
C ARG A 49 -15.73 6.65 10.63
N TYR A 50 -14.69 6.73 11.43
CA TYR A 50 -14.27 5.66 12.32
C TYR A 50 -15.01 5.75 13.64
N ASP A 51 -15.49 4.62 14.12
CA ASP A 51 -16.00 4.43 15.46
C ASP A 51 -15.50 3.06 15.96
N PRO A 52 -14.79 2.97 17.09
CA PRO A 52 -14.20 1.71 17.53
C PRO A 52 -15.21 0.59 17.77
N GLU A 53 -16.38 0.91 18.32
CA GLU A 53 -17.41 -0.07 18.67
C GLU A 53 -18.07 -0.63 17.40
N ILE A 54 -18.46 0.26 16.49
CA ILE A 54 -19.07 -0.11 15.21
C ILE A 54 -18.05 -0.82 14.31
N TYR A 55 -16.77 -0.44 14.39
CA TYR A 55 -15.72 -1.07 13.61
C TYR A 55 -15.51 -2.53 13.99
N ALA A 56 -15.55 -2.83 15.29
CA ALA A 56 -15.37 -4.17 15.84
C ALA A 56 -16.65 -5.04 15.81
N SER A 57 -17.81 -4.44 15.51
CA SER A 57 -19.06 -5.17 15.40
C SER A 57 -19.00 -6.26 14.32
N ALA A 58 -19.62 -7.40 14.62
CA ALA A 58 -19.80 -8.50 13.67
C ALA A 58 -20.78 -8.12 12.55
N GLU A 59 -21.73 -7.22 12.82
CA GLU A 59 -22.68 -6.76 11.82
C GLU A 59 -22.08 -5.62 11.00
N ALA A 60 -21.95 -5.83 9.69
CA ALA A 60 -21.48 -4.79 8.80
C ALA A 60 -22.54 -3.67 8.69
N PRO A 61 -22.16 -2.39 8.87
CA PRO A 61 -23.10 -1.30 8.72
C PRO A 61 -23.73 -1.28 7.32
N PRO A 62 -25.00 -0.84 7.17
CA PRO A 62 -25.77 -0.97 5.93
C PRO A 62 -25.29 -0.03 4.81
N GLY A 63 -24.14 -0.33 4.21
CA GLY A 63 -23.60 0.40 3.06
C GLY A 63 -23.58 1.92 3.29
N PHE A 64 -24.22 2.66 2.39
CA PHE A 64 -24.28 4.13 2.42
C PHE A 64 -25.31 4.72 3.40
N SER A 65 -26.22 3.93 3.97
CA SER A 65 -27.17 4.46 4.97
C SER A 65 -26.55 4.58 6.36
N SER A 66 -25.42 3.91 6.60
CA SER A 66 -24.57 4.18 7.77
C SER A 66 -23.43 5.12 7.42
N PRO A 67 -23.05 6.08 8.29
CA PRO A 67 -21.89 6.93 8.07
C PRO A 67 -20.56 6.27 8.48
N PHE A 68 -20.59 5.06 9.04
CA PHE A 68 -19.39 4.42 9.61
C PHE A 68 -18.84 3.35 8.68
N PHE A 69 -17.52 3.21 8.62
CA PHE A 69 -16.90 2.02 8.02
C PHE A 69 -16.57 0.99 9.10
N SER A 70 -16.58 -0.29 8.72
CA SER A 70 -16.25 -1.43 9.59
C SER A 70 -15.00 -2.18 9.15
N SER A 71 -14.57 -3.16 9.95
CA SER A 71 -13.54 -4.14 9.59
C SER A 71 -13.79 -4.76 8.21
N HIS A 72 -15.00 -5.25 7.96
CA HIS A 72 -15.44 -5.78 6.68
C HIS A 72 -15.28 -4.78 5.51
N THR A 73 -15.46 -3.49 5.78
CA THR A 73 -15.30 -2.44 4.75
C THR A 73 -13.83 -2.25 4.37
N MET A 74 -12.93 -2.33 5.35
CA MET A 74 -11.47 -2.27 5.15
C MET A 74 -10.94 -3.53 4.48
N GLU A 75 -11.38 -4.71 4.91
CA GLU A 75 -10.99 -5.98 4.29
C GLU A 75 -11.40 -6.01 2.82
N ARG A 76 -12.63 -5.61 2.49
CA ARG A 76 -13.07 -5.46 1.10
C ARG A 76 -12.21 -4.50 0.31
N LEU A 77 -11.82 -3.36 0.90
CA LEU A 77 -10.91 -2.41 0.23
C LEU A 77 -9.58 -3.11 -0.12
N LEU A 78 -8.96 -3.75 0.87
CA LEU A 78 -7.68 -4.44 0.72
C LEU A 78 -7.75 -5.61 -0.25
N SER A 79 -8.81 -6.40 -0.23
CA SER A 79 -9.04 -7.47 -1.22
C SER A 79 -9.15 -6.90 -2.64
N ASN A 80 -9.89 -5.80 -2.81
CA ASN A 80 -10.01 -5.14 -4.11
C ASN A 80 -8.67 -4.60 -4.61
N THR A 81 -7.69 -4.27 -3.74
CA THR A 81 -6.34 -3.86 -4.17
C THR A 81 -5.57 -4.96 -4.88
N LEU A 82 -5.99 -6.22 -4.72
CA LEU A 82 -5.41 -7.36 -5.41
C LEU A 82 -6.15 -7.71 -6.70
N THR A 83 -7.17 -6.96 -7.10
CA THR A 83 -7.94 -7.21 -8.33
C THR A 83 -7.74 -6.07 -9.33
N THR A 84 -7.58 -6.40 -10.60
CA THR A 84 -7.64 -5.46 -11.72
C THR A 84 -9.07 -5.38 -12.25
N SER A 85 -9.66 -4.19 -12.20
CA SER A 85 -11.02 -3.94 -12.69
C SER A 85 -11.03 -3.85 -14.21
N THR A 86 -11.21 -4.97 -14.90
CA THR A 86 -11.61 -4.99 -16.32
C THR A 86 -13.13 -5.13 -16.40
N ALA A 87 -13.80 -4.33 -17.22
CA ALA A 87 -15.26 -4.24 -17.31
C ALA A 87 -15.99 -5.52 -17.80
N LYS A 88 -15.26 -6.62 -18.03
CA LYS A 88 -15.78 -7.93 -18.44
C LYS A 88 -15.13 -9.02 -17.60
N GLN A 89 -15.53 -9.12 -16.34
CA GLN A 89 -15.06 -10.22 -15.48
C GLN A 89 -15.83 -11.50 -15.80
N SER A 90 -15.15 -12.47 -16.38
CA SER A 90 -15.66 -13.81 -16.63
C SER A 90 -14.95 -14.78 -15.69
N TYR A 91 -15.64 -15.23 -14.63
CA TYR A 91 -15.10 -16.19 -13.66
C TYR A 91 -15.20 -17.64 -14.15
N LYS A 92 -14.90 -17.89 -15.43
CA LYS A 92 -15.11 -19.20 -16.07
C LYS A 92 -13.95 -20.16 -15.85
N SER A 93 -12.77 -19.67 -15.45
CA SER A 93 -11.60 -20.50 -15.18
C SER A 93 -10.69 -19.91 -14.09
N LEU A 94 -9.84 -20.76 -13.51
CA LEU A 94 -8.77 -20.31 -12.61
C LEU A 94 -7.77 -19.38 -13.31
N ALA A 95 -7.53 -19.60 -14.61
CA ALA A 95 -6.68 -18.75 -15.42
C ALA A 95 -7.27 -17.33 -15.58
N ASP A 96 -8.59 -17.22 -15.76
CA ASP A 96 -9.27 -15.92 -15.82
C ASP A 96 -9.11 -15.16 -14.50
N ILE A 97 -9.29 -15.86 -13.36
CA ILE A 97 -9.10 -15.27 -12.03
C ILE A 97 -7.67 -14.78 -11.84
N GLN A 98 -6.68 -15.60 -12.18
CA GLN A 98 -5.26 -15.22 -12.11
C GLN A 98 -4.93 -14.04 -13.03
N SER A 99 -5.53 -13.96 -14.22
CA SER A 99 -5.32 -12.85 -15.14
C SER A 99 -5.84 -11.50 -14.58
N THR A 100 -6.82 -11.55 -13.69
CA THR A 100 -7.36 -10.38 -12.98
C THR A 100 -6.65 -10.07 -11.66
N ALA A 101 -5.65 -10.86 -11.26
CA ALA A 101 -4.89 -10.59 -10.06
C ALA A 101 -3.89 -9.45 -10.31
N SER A 102 -3.90 -8.44 -9.44
CA SER A 102 -2.88 -7.41 -9.44
C SER A 102 -1.65 -7.92 -8.70
N SER A 103 -0.48 -7.80 -9.31
CA SER A 103 0.80 -8.15 -8.69
C SER A 103 1.20 -7.21 -7.54
N SER A 104 0.46 -6.12 -7.35
CA SER A 104 0.79 -5.06 -6.39
C SER A 104 -0.46 -4.46 -5.75
N GLN A 105 -0.39 -4.20 -4.45
CA GLN A 105 -1.42 -3.45 -3.71
C GLN A 105 -1.23 -1.94 -3.80
N LEU A 106 -0.23 -1.46 -4.54
CA LEU A 106 0.11 -0.06 -4.63
C LEU A 106 -1.03 0.77 -5.22
N ILE A 107 -1.29 1.89 -4.57
CA ILE A 107 -2.29 2.89 -4.96
C ILE A 107 -1.59 4.20 -5.34
N ASP A 108 -2.11 4.88 -6.34
CA ASP A 108 -1.61 6.20 -6.72
C ASP A 108 -2.30 7.29 -5.89
N VAL A 109 -3.63 7.22 -5.78
CA VAL A 109 -4.43 8.17 -5.00
C VAL A 109 -5.35 7.41 -4.05
N LEU A 110 -5.20 7.65 -2.75
CA LEU A 110 -6.14 7.21 -1.72
C LEU A 110 -7.01 8.41 -1.31
N ILE A 111 -8.32 8.24 -1.32
CA ILE A 111 -9.26 9.24 -0.82
C ILE A 111 -9.99 8.65 0.38
N THR A 112 -9.96 9.32 1.52
CA THR A 112 -10.69 8.91 2.72
C THR A 112 -11.51 10.07 3.27
N ASN A 113 -12.51 9.76 4.10
CA ASN A 113 -13.05 10.78 4.99
C ASN A 113 -12.20 10.88 6.26
N ALA A 114 -12.07 9.78 7.02
CA ALA A 114 -11.26 9.73 8.24
C ALA A 114 -9.75 9.96 7.98
N TRP A 115 -9.07 10.56 8.95
CA TRP A 115 -7.61 10.65 8.98
C TRP A 115 -6.97 9.35 9.47
N PRO A 116 -5.75 9.00 9.05
CA PRO A 116 -4.95 7.96 9.71
C PRO A 116 -4.54 8.40 11.11
N ALA A 117 -4.42 7.46 12.05
CA ALA A 117 -3.97 7.79 13.41
C ALA A 117 -2.51 8.25 13.44
N ALA A 118 -1.63 7.64 12.65
CA ALA A 118 -0.22 7.99 12.67
C ALA A 118 0.12 9.31 11.94
N ILE A 119 -0.83 9.92 11.21
CA ILE A 119 -0.48 10.92 10.19
C ILE A 119 0.11 12.21 10.73
N THR A 120 -0.17 12.57 11.98
CA THR A 120 0.34 13.80 12.60
C THR A 120 1.74 13.63 13.17
N ASN A 121 2.19 12.38 13.36
CA ASN A 121 3.46 12.06 13.99
C ASN A 121 4.65 12.53 13.14
N ILE A 122 5.69 13.04 13.81
CA ILE A 122 6.98 13.41 13.17
C ILE A 122 6.79 14.47 12.07
N SER A 123 5.74 15.27 12.13
CA SER A 123 5.57 16.46 11.29
C SER A 123 6.02 17.69 12.06
N SER A 124 6.74 18.59 11.39
CA SER A 124 7.02 19.93 11.90
C SER A 124 5.94 20.94 11.51
N THR A 125 4.96 20.53 10.70
CA THR A 125 3.86 21.40 10.27
C THR A 125 2.86 21.56 11.40
N PRO A 126 2.57 22.80 11.84
CA PRO A 126 1.64 23.03 12.94
C PRO A 126 0.23 22.56 12.57
N LEU A 127 -0.42 21.86 13.50
CA LEU A 127 -1.81 21.45 13.35
C LEU A 127 -2.73 22.67 13.49
N PRO A 128 -3.80 22.77 12.68
CA PRO A 128 -4.80 23.84 12.81
C PRO A 128 -5.52 23.85 14.17
N SER A 129 -5.71 22.68 14.76
CA SER A 129 -6.26 22.49 16.12
C SER A 129 -5.55 21.33 16.80
N PRO A 130 -5.25 21.42 18.12
CA PRO A 130 -4.62 20.33 18.88
C PRO A 130 -5.44 19.03 18.85
N GLU A 131 -6.77 19.11 18.78
CA GLU A 131 -7.68 17.97 18.77
C GLU A 131 -7.45 17.03 17.59
N LEU A 132 -6.95 17.57 16.46
CA LEU A 132 -6.67 16.80 15.24
C LEU A 132 -5.58 15.74 15.44
N SER A 133 -4.78 15.84 16.50
CA SER A 133 -3.79 14.82 16.86
C SER A 133 -4.43 13.50 17.31
N SER A 134 -5.70 13.50 17.73
CA SER A 134 -6.38 12.34 18.33
C SER A 134 -7.59 11.82 17.53
N ILE A 135 -7.95 12.44 16.40
CA ILE A 135 -9.14 12.04 15.62
C ILE A 135 -8.92 10.84 14.69
N GLY A 136 -7.69 10.36 14.56
CA GLY A 136 -7.33 9.43 13.50
C GLY A 136 -7.79 8.00 13.74
N ALA A 137 -8.04 7.28 12.65
CA ALA A 137 -8.50 5.90 12.65
C ALA A 137 -7.31 4.93 12.62
N HIS A 138 -7.06 4.22 13.73
CA HIS A 138 -5.97 3.24 13.81
C HIS A 138 -5.99 2.17 12.71
N PRO A 139 -7.15 1.58 12.33
CA PRO A 139 -7.16 0.55 11.28
C PRO A 139 -6.75 1.07 9.89
N LEU A 140 -6.84 2.37 9.66
CA LEU A 140 -6.44 2.98 8.38
C LEU A 140 -4.92 3.00 8.21
N ASP A 141 -4.15 3.04 9.31
CA ASP A 141 -2.68 3.02 9.27
C ASP A 141 -2.17 1.75 8.58
N ASP A 142 -2.78 0.59 8.86
CA ASP A 142 -2.39 -0.67 8.23
C ASP A 142 -2.70 -0.71 6.73
N THR A 143 -3.86 -0.17 6.37
CA THR A 143 -4.24 -0.03 4.96
C THR A 143 -3.24 0.84 4.20
N ILE A 144 -2.75 1.92 4.81
CA ILE A 144 -1.75 2.80 4.20
C ILE A 144 -0.40 2.11 4.08
N ARG A 145 0.05 1.35 5.08
CA ARG A 145 1.28 0.55 4.99
C ARG A 145 1.26 -0.42 3.82
N ARG A 146 0.11 -1.07 3.60
CA ARG A 146 -0.05 -2.06 2.53
C ARG A 146 -0.18 -1.44 1.14
N THR A 147 -0.84 -0.29 1.05
CA THR A 147 -1.17 0.34 -0.24
C THR A 147 -0.19 1.43 -0.68
N LYS A 148 0.62 1.95 0.25
CA LYS A 148 1.67 2.97 0.03
C LYS A 148 1.24 4.07 -0.97
N PRO A 149 0.15 4.81 -0.70
CA PRO A 149 -0.45 5.73 -1.66
C PRO A 149 0.48 6.91 -1.98
N ARG A 150 0.61 7.32 -3.24
CA ARG A 150 1.44 8.51 -3.58
C ARG A 150 0.81 9.81 -3.09
N TYR A 151 -0.53 9.87 -3.16
CA TYR A 151 -1.33 10.93 -2.57
C TYR A 151 -2.41 10.32 -1.70
N HIS A 152 -2.61 10.90 -0.53
CA HIS A 152 -3.71 10.60 0.36
C HIS A 152 -4.48 11.89 0.65
N PHE A 153 -5.69 11.99 0.13
CA PHE A 153 -6.62 13.08 0.42
C PHE A 153 -7.63 12.68 1.49
N ALA A 154 -7.80 13.52 2.51
CA ALA A 154 -8.78 13.31 3.57
C ALA A 154 -9.72 14.53 3.72
N ALA A 155 -10.94 14.30 4.22
CA ALA A 155 -11.96 15.35 4.37
C ALA A 155 -12.54 15.48 5.79
N GLY A 156 -12.23 14.58 6.72
CA GLY A 156 -12.76 14.56 8.09
C GLY A 156 -11.89 15.28 9.12
N GLY A 157 -11.07 16.25 8.70
CA GLY A 157 -10.11 16.94 9.57
C GLY A 157 -10.76 18.00 10.46
N GLY A 158 -11.46 17.60 11.51
CA GLY A 158 -12.15 18.53 12.44
C GLY A 158 -13.58 18.88 12.00
N GLN A 159 -14.25 19.72 12.79
CA GLN A 159 -15.64 20.14 12.56
C GLN A 159 -15.76 21.67 12.75
N PRO A 160 -15.90 22.45 11.66
CA PRO A 160 -15.89 22.02 10.26
C PRO A 160 -14.51 21.48 9.81
N PRO A 161 -14.43 20.73 8.69
CA PRO A 161 -13.16 20.28 8.12
C PRO A 161 -12.17 21.41 7.90
N MET A 162 -10.93 21.17 8.30
CA MET A 162 -9.81 22.10 8.22
C MET A 162 -8.75 21.60 7.25
N PHE A 163 -8.19 22.56 6.49
CA PHE A 163 -7.06 22.29 5.63
C PHE A 163 -5.80 22.03 6.45
N TRP A 164 -5.10 20.95 6.14
CA TRP A 164 -3.77 20.69 6.67
C TRP A 164 -2.99 19.82 5.69
N GLU A 165 -1.74 20.19 5.43
CA GLU A 165 -0.83 19.46 4.54
C GLU A 165 0.48 19.31 5.27
N ARG A 166 0.89 18.06 5.51
CA ARG A 166 2.20 17.77 6.10
C ARG A 166 3.27 17.60 5.04
N GLU A 167 4.51 17.62 5.47
CA GLU A 167 5.65 17.28 4.64
C GLU A 167 5.54 15.85 4.08
N PRO A 168 6.06 15.60 2.86
CA PRO A 168 6.04 14.27 2.27
C PRO A 168 6.92 13.29 3.06
N PHE A 169 6.61 12.00 2.93
CA PHE A 169 7.41 10.93 3.53
C PHE A 169 7.67 9.79 2.52
N LEU A 170 8.66 8.95 2.81
CA LEU A 170 9.18 7.94 1.88
C LEU A 170 8.92 6.51 2.35
N TRP A 171 8.64 5.61 1.41
CA TRP A 171 8.65 4.17 1.62
C TRP A 171 10.00 3.61 1.17
N SER A 172 10.90 3.37 2.13
CA SER A 172 12.26 2.88 1.85
C SER A 172 12.29 1.49 1.23
N ASP A 173 11.25 0.69 1.49
CA ASP A 173 11.06 -0.66 0.97
C ASP A 173 10.37 -0.69 -0.42
N GLU A 174 10.14 0.48 -1.02
CA GLU A 174 9.46 0.63 -2.32
C GLU A 174 10.14 1.72 -3.15
N ASP A 175 11.41 1.56 -3.49
CA ASP A 175 12.19 2.51 -4.33
C ASP A 175 12.08 3.97 -3.87
N ASN A 176 12.00 4.21 -2.57
CA ASN A 176 11.75 5.54 -1.98
C ASN A 176 10.47 6.20 -2.51
N ARG A 177 9.42 5.42 -2.75
CA ARG A 177 8.10 5.90 -3.17
C ARG A 177 7.64 6.99 -2.21
N VAL A 178 7.27 8.13 -2.78
CA VAL A 178 6.89 9.32 -2.02
C VAL A 178 5.39 9.34 -1.78
N SER A 179 4.98 9.54 -0.53
CA SER A 179 3.59 9.80 -0.13
C SER A 179 3.41 11.25 0.32
N ARG A 180 2.29 11.85 -0.07
CA ARG A 180 1.83 13.17 0.36
C ARG A 180 0.45 13.04 0.97
N PHE A 181 0.26 13.66 2.13
CA PHE A 181 -1.04 13.71 2.79
C PHE A 181 -1.58 15.13 2.79
N VAL A 182 -2.84 15.28 2.39
CA VAL A 182 -3.55 16.55 2.32
C VAL A 182 -4.94 16.36 2.90
N SER A 183 -5.22 17.02 4.02
CA SER A 183 -6.59 17.24 4.49
C SER A 183 -7.17 18.47 3.83
N LEU A 184 -8.36 18.35 3.26
CA LEU A 184 -9.10 19.46 2.67
C LEU A 184 -9.98 20.14 3.71
N GLY A 185 -10.06 21.46 3.61
CA GLY A 185 -10.98 22.26 4.43
C GLY A 185 -12.40 22.29 3.86
N ALA A 186 -13.35 22.76 4.66
CA ALA A 186 -14.75 22.87 4.26
C ALA A 186 -14.95 23.88 3.12
N PHE A 187 -15.78 23.51 2.13
CA PHE A 187 -16.23 24.43 1.10
C PHE A 187 -17.07 25.55 1.73
N GLY A 188 -16.71 26.80 1.46
CA GLY A 188 -17.38 27.96 2.08
C GLY A 188 -17.21 28.04 3.60
N GLY A 189 -16.27 27.29 4.19
CA GLY A 189 -16.04 27.31 5.63
C GLY A 189 -15.57 28.67 6.12
N GLU A 190 -16.16 29.14 7.23
CA GLU A 190 -15.75 30.36 7.91
C GLU A 190 -14.29 30.23 8.40
N PRO A 191 -13.49 31.32 8.36
CA PRO A 191 -12.11 31.28 8.81
C PRO A 191 -12.01 31.00 10.32
N THR A 192 -11.55 29.81 10.71
CA THR A 192 -11.32 29.47 12.13
C THR A 192 -10.15 30.25 12.75
N SER A 193 -9.20 30.70 11.92
CA SER A 193 -7.98 31.42 12.33
C SER A 193 -7.64 32.56 11.35
N GLY A 194 -8.66 33.23 10.81
CA GLY A 194 -8.49 34.36 9.88
C GLY A 194 -8.01 34.01 8.46
N LYS A 195 -7.62 32.76 8.18
CA LYS A 195 -7.32 32.27 6.83
C LYS A 195 -8.49 31.46 6.28
N LYS A 196 -8.89 31.75 5.04
CA LYS A 196 -9.89 30.97 4.32
C LYS A 196 -9.42 29.52 4.17
N GLN A 197 -10.30 28.58 4.48
CA GLN A 197 -10.03 27.15 4.35
C GLN A 197 -9.78 26.79 2.88
N ARG A 198 -8.72 26.01 2.61
CA ARG A 198 -8.44 25.49 1.26
C ARG A 198 -9.24 24.21 1.06
N TRP A 199 -10.32 24.31 0.32
CA TRP A 199 -11.26 23.22 0.04
C TRP A 199 -10.96 22.47 -1.27
N PHE A 200 -9.99 22.93 -2.06
CA PHE A 200 -9.52 22.28 -3.28
C PHE A 200 -8.00 22.20 -3.30
N TYR A 201 -7.47 21.24 -4.05
CA TYR A 201 -6.04 21.03 -4.22
C TYR A 201 -5.75 20.65 -5.67
N ALA A 202 -4.74 21.30 -6.27
CA ALA A 202 -4.26 20.98 -7.61
C ALA A 202 -2.92 20.27 -7.48
N PHE A 203 -2.76 19.16 -8.22
CA PHE A 203 -1.54 18.36 -8.20
C PHE A 203 -1.26 17.75 -9.56
N SER A 204 -0.01 17.35 -9.77
CA SER A 204 0.42 16.60 -10.95
C SER A 204 0.88 15.21 -10.54
N ILE A 205 0.46 14.22 -11.32
CA ILE A 205 0.84 12.83 -11.13
C ILE A 205 1.10 12.17 -12.48
N ALA A 206 2.31 11.65 -12.66
CA ALA A 206 2.64 10.82 -13.81
C ALA A 206 2.16 9.39 -13.55
N PRO A 207 1.56 8.70 -14.55
CA PRO A 207 1.30 7.27 -14.47
C PRO A 207 2.56 6.46 -14.13
N ASN A 208 2.41 5.37 -13.37
CA ASN A 208 3.51 4.43 -13.18
C ASN A 208 3.70 3.65 -14.48
N SER A 209 4.63 4.09 -15.31
CA SER A 209 5.13 3.33 -16.46
C SER A 209 6.58 2.95 -16.19
N ALA A 210 7.00 1.77 -16.65
CA ALA A 210 8.39 1.32 -16.56
C ALA A 210 9.38 2.29 -17.23
N ALA A 211 8.90 3.14 -18.15
CA ALA A 211 9.68 4.16 -18.84
C ALA A 211 9.63 5.56 -18.18
N ALA A 212 8.88 5.74 -17.09
CA ALA A 212 8.74 7.04 -16.44
C ALA A 212 9.99 7.38 -15.60
N THR A 213 10.52 8.59 -15.76
CA THR A 213 11.62 9.08 -14.93
C THR A 213 11.16 9.18 -13.47
N PRO A 214 11.93 8.65 -12.49
CA PRO A 214 11.59 8.77 -11.08
C PRO A 214 11.45 10.24 -10.67
N ALA A 215 10.38 10.56 -9.94
CA ALA A 215 10.21 11.91 -9.43
C ALA A 215 11.35 12.26 -8.45
N PRO A 216 11.93 13.47 -8.51
CA PRO A 216 12.98 13.85 -7.60
C PRO A 216 12.51 13.79 -6.15
N ARG A 217 13.40 13.32 -5.27
CA ARG A 217 13.14 13.23 -3.83
C ARG A 217 12.83 14.63 -3.28
N PRO A 218 11.72 14.83 -2.54
CA PRO A 218 11.44 16.11 -1.92
C PRO A 218 12.49 16.48 -0.88
N ALA A 219 12.96 17.72 -0.90
CA ALA A 219 14.00 18.21 0.01
C ALA A 219 13.54 18.22 1.49
N ASN A 220 12.26 18.49 1.73
CA ASN A 220 11.66 18.52 3.06
C ASN A 220 11.05 17.17 3.48
N ALA A 221 11.44 16.05 2.87
CA ALA A 221 10.86 14.75 3.20
C ALA A 221 11.18 14.35 4.65
N THR A 222 10.14 14.02 5.43
CA THR A 222 10.28 13.55 6.82
C THR A 222 10.48 12.03 6.86
N LYS A 223 10.79 11.52 8.06
CA LYS A 223 10.64 10.07 8.35
C LYS A 223 9.18 9.64 8.13
N ASN A 224 8.99 8.35 7.84
CA ASN A 224 7.67 7.80 7.56
C ASN A 224 6.89 7.54 8.87
N PRO A 225 5.74 8.21 9.08
CA PRO A 225 4.97 8.05 10.31
C PRO A 225 4.41 6.64 10.48
N PHE A 226 4.17 5.89 9.40
CA PHE A 226 3.51 4.58 9.44
C PHE A 226 4.46 3.43 9.77
N THR A 227 5.76 3.59 9.50
CA THR A 227 6.80 2.62 9.87
C THR A 227 7.39 2.94 11.24
N GLU A 228 7.56 4.24 11.54
CA GLU A 228 8.12 4.69 12.83
C GLU A 228 7.08 4.62 13.96
N ALA A 229 5.78 4.76 13.71
CA ALA A 229 4.77 4.60 14.76
C ALA A 229 4.84 3.23 15.47
N GLN A 230 5.31 2.18 14.77
CA GLN A 230 5.54 0.88 15.39
C GLN A 230 6.73 0.87 16.35
N SER A 231 7.72 1.76 16.20
CA SER A 231 8.84 1.87 17.13
C SER A 231 8.42 2.54 18.45
N PHE A 232 7.50 3.49 18.40
CA PHE A 232 6.91 4.12 19.59
C PHE A 232 5.89 3.24 20.33
N ALA A 233 5.25 2.30 19.65
CA ALA A 233 4.23 1.41 20.23
C ALA A 233 4.79 0.09 20.80
N ARG A 234 6.08 -0.21 20.64
CA ARG A 234 6.69 -1.36 21.33
C ARG A 234 6.80 -0.99 22.82
N PRO A 235 6.13 -1.72 23.73
CA PRO A 235 6.48 -1.62 25.14
C PRO A 235 7.98 -1.89 25.23
N MET A 236 8.72 -1.01 25.90
CA MET A 236 10.11 -1.26 26.30
C MET A 236 10.20 -2.72 26.75
N LYS A 237 10.98 -3.53 26.04
CA LYS A 237 11.39 -4.83 26.57
C LYS A 237 11.95 -4.52 27.96
N ARG A 238 11.29 -5.02 29.01
CA ARG A 238 11.79 -4.88 30.38
C ARG A 238 13.26 -5.29 30.35
N PRO A 239 14.17 -4.52 30.96
CA PRO A 239 15.53 -4.99 31.17
C PRO A 239 15.43 -6.36 31.82
N HIS A 240 16.03 -7.36 31.18
CA HIS A 240 16.10 -8.70 31.74
C HIS A 240 16.97 -8.63 32.99
N GLU A 241 16.34 -8.42 34.16
CA GLU A 241 16.99 -8.65 35.45
C GLU A 241 17.33 -10.13 35.55
N SER A 242 18.61 -10.42 35.44
CA SER A 242 19.21 -11.72 35.71
C SER A 242 19.26 -11.94 37.22
N THR A 243 18.16 -12.35 37.84
CA THR A 243 18.15 -13.11 39.09
C THR A 243 16.79 -13.79 39.30
N ALA A 244 16.83 -14.99 39.86
CA ALA A 244 15.71 -15.86 40.27
C ALA A 244 15.30 -16.94 39.24
N GLU A 245 15.66 -18.16 39.64
CA GLU A 245 15.37 -19.46 39.07
C GLU A 245 13.88 -19.61 38.74
N GLY A 246 13.57 -19.66 37.44
CA GLY A 246 12.26 -20.02 36.92
C GLY A 246 12.41 -21.24 36.01
N GLU A 247 11.81 -22.34 36.42
CA GLU A 247 11.95 -23.66 35.82
C GLU A 247 11.39 -23.71 34.38
N ASN A 248 12.21 -24.15 33.43
CA ASN A 248 11.83 -24.35 32.03
C ASN A 248 11.23 -25.76 31.83
N TYR A 249 9.90 -25.86 31.73
CA TYR A 249 9.18 -27.13 31.59
C TYR A 249 9.14 -27.73 30.17
N ILE A 250 9.82 -27.13 29.18
CA ILE A 250 9.77 -27.57 27.76
C ILE A 250 10.78 -28.68 27.41
N PHE A 251 11.84 -28.84 28.20
CA PHE A 251 12.78 -29.95 28.04
C PHE A 251 12.98 -30.61 29.40
N GLY A 252 12.32 -31.75 29.60
CA GLY A 252 12.33 -32.49 30.86
C GLY A 252 13.74 -32.72 31.41
N ASN A 253 13.83 -32.71 32.74
CA ASN A 253 15.01 -32.96 33.56
C ASN A 253 15.90 -34.11 33.04
N VAL A 254 16.91 -33.79 32.23
CA VAL A 254 18.02 -34.71 31.94
C VAL A 254 19.20 -34.30 32.81
N ARG A 255 19.37 -35.01 33.94
CA ARG A 255 20.52 -34.87 34.82
C ARG A 255 21.78 -35.36 34.09
N GLN A 256 22.70 -34.45 33.74
CA GLN A 256 24.05 -34.82 33.31
C GLN A 256 24.96 -35.03 34.53
N PRO A 257 25.78 -36.10 34.57
CA PRO A 257 26.63 -36.41 35.72
C PRO A 257 27.87 -35.50 35.80
N GLN A 258 28.13 -34.99 37.01
CA GLN A 258 29.28 -34.14 37.35
C GLN A 258 30.62 -34.86 37.19
N LYS A 259 31.57 -34.24 36.48
CA LYS A 259 32.99 -34.65 36.49
C LYS A 259 33.76 -33.85 37.56
N ARG A 260 34.48 -34.62 38.39
CA ARG A 260 35.32 -34.18 39.52
C ARG A 260 36.38 -33.13 39.15
N THR A 261 36.51 -32.16 40.04
CA THR A 261 37.57 -31.13 40.15
C THR A 261 38.96 -31.74 40.34
N ARG A 262 39.98 -31.17 39.69
CA ARG A 262 41.41 -31.43 39.98
C ARG A 262 42.08 -30.13 40.46
N VAL A 263 42.89 -30.29 41.50
CA VAL A 263 43.52 -29.27 42.37
C VAL A 263 44.60 -28.44 41.65
N ALA A 264 44.80 -27.21 42.14
CA ALA A 264 45.67 -26.14 41.70
C ALA A 264 47.19 -26.40 41.80
N ALA A 265 47.97 -25.68 41.00
CA ALA A 265 49.39 -25.37 41.22
C ALA A 265 49.68 -23.90 40.86
N THR A 266 50.59 -23.28 41.60
CA THR A 266 50.76 -21.81 41.79
C THR A 266 52.00 -21.24 41.08
N ARG A 267 51.89 -19.97 40.61
CA ARG A 267 52.92 -18.92 40.28
C ARG A 267 53.96 -19.23 39.18
N VAL A 268 54.30 -18.29 38.27
CA VAL A 268 55.22 -17.13 38.46
C VAL A 268 54.94 -15.99 37.43
N GLN A 269 55.31 -14.75 37.78
CA GLN A 269 55.12 -13.46 37.08
C GLN A 269 56.16 -13.11 35.96
N MET A 270 55.67 -12.49 34.86
CA MET A 270 56.16 -11.31 34.07
C MET A 270 57.53 -11.34 33.30
N PRO A 271 57.83 -10.45 32.30
CA PRO A 271 57.04 -9.60 31.35
C PRO A 271 57.59 -9.68 29.86
N PRO A 272 57.66 -8.63 28.98
CA PRO A 272 56.86 -8.56 27.74
C PRO A 272 57.63 -8.39 26.39
N MET A 273 56.85 -8.32 25.28
CA MET A 273 57.12 -7.74 23.93
C MET A 273 58.17 -8.39 23.00
N ARG A 274 57.74 -8.85 21.80
CA ARG A 274 58.14 -8.23 20.52
C ARG A 274 57.32 -8.71 19.32
N VAL A 275 57.13 -7.76 18.42
CA VAL A 275 56.46 -7.77 17.11
C VAL A 275 57.23 -8.64 16.11
N GLU A 276 56.54 -9.45 15.30
CA GLU A 276 57.03 -9.75 13.96
C GLU A 276 55.91 -10.03 12.94
N ARG A 277 55.94 -9.27 11.85
CA ARG A 277 55.18 -9.41 10.61
C ARG A 277 55.67 -10.65 9.87
N ALA A 278 54.79 -11.47 9.30
CA ALA A 278 54.90 -11.96 7.92
C ALA A 278 53.74 -12.90 7.52
N LEU A 279 53.50 -12.97 6.21
CA LEU A 279 52.72 -13.94 5.44
C LEU A 279 51.27 -13.59 5.10
N TYR A 280 51.13 -12.67 4.14
CA TYR A 280 50.02 -12.63 3.20
C TYR A 280 50.58 -12.68 1.77
N GLN A 281 50.72 -13.87 1.19
CA GLN A 281 50.92 -14.07 -0.26
C GLN A 281 50.83 -15.55 -0.63
N ARG A 282 49.62 -16.04 -0.87
CA ARG A 282 49.29 -17.09 -1.86
C ARG A 282 47.79 -17.36 -1.78
N LEU A 283 47.07 -16.98 -2.83
CA LEU A 283 45.89 -17.66 -3.39
C LEU A 283 45.21 -16.71 -4.39
N SER A 284 45.87 -16.50 -5.53
CA SER A 284 45.23 -16.00 -6.75
C SER A 284 45.78 -16.82 -7.91
N ARG A 285 45.07 -17.89 -8.25
CA ARG A 285 45.12 -18.64 -9.51
C ARG A 285 44.25 -19.88 -9.33
N THR A 286 43.11 -19.86 -10.01
CA THR A 286 42.44 -20.96 -10.75
C THR A 286 40.93 -20.75 -10.66
N ASP A 287 40.34 -20.09 -11.65
CA ASP A 287 39.15 -20.62 -12.35
C ASP A 287 38.77 -19.74 -13.54
N GLU A 288 39.43 -20.01 -14.67
CA GLU A 288 39.06 -19.45 -15.97
C GLU A 288 39.22 -20.56 -17.03
N ALA A 289 38.41 -21.62 -16.90
CA ALA A 289 38.34 -22.69 -17.90
C ALA A 289 37.06 -23.53 -17.75
N SER A 290 35.87 -22.96 -17.96
CA SER A 290 34.63 -23.73 -18.23
C SER A 290 33.52 -22.85 -18.81
N ARG A 291 33.76 -22.25 -19.99
CA ARG A 291 32.70 -21.68 -20.86
C ARG A 291 33.07 -21.77 -22.33
N ARG A 292 33.31 -22.99 -22.82
CA ARG A 292 33.26 -23.33 -24.24
C ARG A 292 32.88 -24.79 -24.35
N ILE A 293 31.74 -25.05 -24.99
CA ILE A 293 31.21 -26.31 -25.58
C ILE A 293 29.69 -26.36 -25.30
N HIS A 294 28.91 -25.59 -26.06
CA HIS A 294 27.57 -25.94 -26.55
C HIS A 294 26.99 -24.77 -27.34
N MET A 295 27.40 -24.63 -28.61
CA MET A 295 26.62 -23.95 -29.66
C MET A 295 27.32 -24.21 -31.01
N GLN A 296 27.03 -25.36 -31.60
CA GLN A 296 27.13 -25.58 -33.05
C GLN A 296 26.38 -26.87 -33.36
N ASP A 297 25.12 -26.73 -33.76
CA ASP A 297 24.48 -27.49 -34.83
C ASP A 297 22.98 -27.22 -34.81
N MET A 298 22.50 -26.56 -35.86
CA MET A 298 21.19 -26.80 -36.50
C MET A 298 21.03 -25.76 -37.62
N GLN A 299 21.50 -26.16 -38.80
CA GLN A 299 21.10 -25.59 -40.08
C GLN A 299 19.61 -25.89 -40.34
N GLN A 300 18.95 -24.92 -40.99
CA GLN A 300 17.54 -24.93 -41.40
C GLN A 300 17.20 -26.06 -42.40
N PRO A 301 15.90 -26.28 -42.73
CA PRO A 301 15.40 -25.55 -43.90
C PRO A 301 13.96 -25.02 -43.81
N ARG A 302 13.79 -23.85 -44.44
CA ARG A 302 12.66 -23.29 -45.21
C ARG A 302 11.28 -23.97 -45.16
N ALA A 303 10.25 -23.17 -44.87
CA ALA A 303 8.96 -23.23 -45.57
C ALA A 303 8.31 -21.83 -45.59
N SER A 304 8.12 -21.27 -46.78
CA SER A 304 7.46 -20.00 -47.04
C SER A 304 6.32 -20.22 -48.05
N GLN A 305 5.14 -19.71 -47.69
CA GLN A 305 4.10 -19.10 -48.55
C GLN A 305 3.51 -19.98 -49.68
N ALA A 306 2.26 -20.43 -49.54
CA ALA A 306 1.01 -19.72 -49.87
C ALA A 306 0.64 -19.81 -51.35
N GLU A 307 -0.13 -20.85 -51.71
CA GLU A 307 -0.97 -20.89 -52.91
C GLU A 307 -2.23 -21.73 -52.65
N GLY A 308 -3.35 -21.30 -53.22
CA GLY A 308 -4.69 -21.90 -53.10
C GLY A 308 -5.71 -20.81 -52.79
N GLY A 309 -6.32 -20.11 -53.74
CA GLY A 309 -6.81 -20.60 -55.03
C GLY A 309 -8.28 -21.01 -54.90
N LEU A 310 -9.19 -20.05 -54.70
CA LEU A 310 -10.62 -20.24 -54.88
C LEU A 310 -11.17 -19.08 -55.70
N HIS A 311 -11.41 -19.37 -56.98
CA HIS A 311 -12.05 -18.52 -57.97
C HIS A 311 -13.35 -19.18 -58.44
N MET A 312 -14.32 -18.32 -58.79
CA MET A 312 -15.62 -18.54 -59.47
C MET A 312 -16.88 -18.65 -58.58
N PRO A 313 -18.08 -18.24 -59.09
CA PRO A 313 -18.36 -16.97 -59.75
C PRO A 313 -19.68 -16.29 -59.28
N ARG A 314 -19.89 -15.09 -59.82
CA ARG A 314 -21.04 -14.18 -59.73
C ARG A 314 -22.43 -14.83 -59.82
N LEU A 315 -23.37 -14.28 -59.04
CA LEU A 315 -24.77 -14.13 -59.47
C LEU A 315 -25.28 -12.71 -59.16
N ARG A 316 -25.79 -12.09 -60.22
CA ARG A 316 -26.46 -10.79 -60.28
C ARG A 316 -27.93 -10.95 -59.85
N GLU A 317 -28.59 -9.78 -59.75
CA GLU A 317 -30.05 -9.53 -59.72
C GLU A 317 -30.67 -9.59 -58.31
N ARG A 318 -31.60 -8.72 -57.88
CA ARG A 318 -32.35 -7.61 -58.52
C ARG A 318 -33.00 -6.73 -57.43
N ARG A 319 -33.29 -5.49 -57.82
CA ARG A 319 -34.25 -4.52 -57.24
C ARG A 319 -35.50 -5.07 -56.53
N ALA A 320 -35.91 -4.38 -55.45
CA ALA A 320 -37.26 -3.85 -55.14
C ALA A 320 -37.15 -3.13 -53.77
N LEU A 321 -37.29 -1.80 -53.59
CA LEU A 321 -38.44 -0.92 -53.76
C LEU A 321 -39.78 -1.56 -53.35
N TYR A 322 -40.21 -1.34 -52.10
CA TYR A 322 -41.62 -1.21 -51.73
C TYR A 322 -41.77 -0.38 -50.45
N ARG A 323 -42.49 0.75 -50.61
CA ARG A 323 -43.28 1.55 -49.66
C ARG A 323 -42.63 2.09 -48.39
#